data_AF-A0A2G3K0Y4-F1
#
_entry.id   AF-A0A2G3K0Y4-F1
#
_cell.length_a   1.000
_cell.length_b   1.000
_cell.length_c   1.000
_cell.angle_alpha   90.00
_cell.angle_beta   90.00
_cell.angle_gamma   90.00
#
_symmetry.space_group_name_H-M   'P 1'
#
loop_
_entity.id
_entity.type
_entity.pdbx_description
1 polymer ?
#
loop_
_entity_poly.entity_id
_entity_poly.type
_entity_poly.pdbx_seq_one_letter_code
_entity_poly.pdbx_strand_id
1 'polypeptide(L)'
;MIDLSNSLVHATEHIFHRANGEVADKGDYLRVLTPDNPTFFWGNYLLYAKPPQKADLPAWEACFVAEIEARQPSSNHRAFGWLGPRGEVDAFWLRAMRFPKQ
;
A
#
# COMPACT_ATOMS: atom_id res chain seq x y z
N MET A 1 12.70 -4.66 -10.04
CA MET A 1 12.88 -3.25 -9.65
C MET A 1 11.73 -2.48 -10.26
N ILE A 2 10.85 -1.97 -9.41
CA ILE A 2 9.73 -1.13 -9.84
C ILE A 2 10.31 0.24 -10.21
N ASP A 3 10.17 0.64 -11.47
CA ASP A 3 10.60 1.96 -11.94
C ASP A 3 9.57 3.01 -11.51
N LEU A 4 9.99 3.87 -10.61
CA LEU A 4 9.17 4.92 -10.02
C LEU A 4 9.42 6.29 -10.67
N SER A 5 10.34 6.40 -11.64
CA SER A 5 10.81 7.66 -12.24
C SER A 5 9.71 8.55 -12.85
N ASN A 6 8.56 7.97 -13.20
CA ASN A 6 7.41 8.67 -13.79
C ASN A 6 6.31 9.04 -12.78
N SER A 7 6.52 8.84 -11.48
CA SER A 7 5.53 9.13 -10.44
C SER A 7 5.86 10.43 -9.71
N LEU A 8 4.92 11.38 -9.71
CA LEU A 8 4.94 12.62 -8.90
C LEU A 8 5.16 12.35 -7.39
N VAL A 9 4.99 11.09 -6.98
CA VAL A 9 5.32 10.52 -5.67
C VAL A 9 6.79 10.74 -5.29
N HIS A 10 7.76 10.69 -6.21
CA HIS A 10 9.17 10.84 -5.85
C HIS A 10 9.57 12.22 -5.31
N ALA A 11 8.95 13.29 -5.81
CA ALA A 11 9.17 14.62 -5.23
C ALA A 11 8.60 14.71 -3.80
N THR A 12 7.66 13.82 -3.45
CA THR A 12 7.02 13.72 -2.14
C THR A 12 7.68 12.67 -1.22
N GLU A 13 8.42 11.69 -1.76
CA GLU A 13 9.16 10.67 -0.98
C GLU A 13 10.16 11.30 0.00
N HIS A 14 10.71 12.49 -0.30
CA HIS A 14 11.55 13.22 0.65
C HIS A 14 10.82 13.79 1.86
N ILE A 15 9.49 13.86 1.86
CA ILE A 15 8.67 14.36 2.98
C ILE A 15 8.30 13.23 3.95
N PHE A 16 8.33 11.96 3.55
CA PHE A 16 8.01 10.81 4.41
C PHE A 16 9.21 10.24 5.17
N HIS A 17 10.44 10.65 4.83
CA HIS A 17 11.67 10.35 5.59
C HIS A 17 11.79 11.10 6.92
N ARG A 18 10.68 11.30 7.66
CA ARG A 18 10.78 11.50 9.11
C ARG A 18 11.10 10.14 9.77
N ALA A 19 12.39 9.78 9.60
CA ALA A 19 13.25 8.87 10.35
C ALA A 19 13.07 7.33 10.31
N ASN A 20 11.86 6.73 10.25
CA ASN A 20 11.73 5.29 10.60
C ASN A 20 10.85 4.42 9.66
N GLY A 21 10.71 4.77 8.38
CA GLY A 21 9.97 3.94 7.41
C GLY A 21 10.82 2.79 6.84
N GLU A 22 10.32 1.56 6.89
CA GLU A 22 10.87 0.38 6.21
C GLU A 22 10.22 0.22 4.83
N VAL A 23 11.03 0.17 3.77
CA VAL A 23 10.58 -0.14 2.41
C VAL A 23 11.28 -1.41 1.91
N ALA A 24 10.51 -2.37 1.40
CA ALA A 24 11.03 -3.61 0.82
C ALA A 24 10.43 -3.88 -0.56
N ASP A 25 11.29 -4.11 -1.57
CA ASP A 25 10.89 -4.55 -2.91
C ASP A 25 10.63 -6.06 -2.91
N LYS A 26 9.43 -6.47 -3.33
CA LYS A 26 9.00 -7.88 -3.44
C LYS A 26 8.88 -8.35 -4.90
N GLY A 27 9.38 -7.56 -5.86
CA GLY A 27 9.29 -7.82 -7.28
C GLY A 27 8.02 -7.21 -7.88
N ASP A 28 6.85 -7.71 -7.46
CA ASP A 28 5.55 -7.29 -8.00
C ASP A 28 4.95 -6.07 -7.26
N TYR A 29 5.39 -5.84 -6.03
CA TYR A 29 4.98 -4.71 -5.20
C TYR A 29 6.09 -4.28 -4.24
N LEU A 30 5.99 -3.04 -3.75
CA LEU A 30 6.73 -2.57 -2.58
C LEU A 30 5.89 -2.75 -1.32
N ARG A 31 6.50 -3.20 -0.24
CA ARG A 31 5.94 -3.10 1.11
C ARG A 31 6.49 -1.86 1.79
N VAL A 32 5.62 -1.00 2.29
CA VAL A 32 5.97 0.12 3.16
C VAL A 32 5.41 -0.14 4.55
N LEU A 33 6.24 0.03 5.58
CA LEU A 33 5.89 -0.15 6.98
C LEU A 33 6.52 0.96 7.83
N THR A 34 5.77 1.52 8.77
CA THR A 34 6.28 2.48 9.75
C THR A 34 6.02 1.93 11.14
N PRO A 35 6.99 1.20 11.75
CA PRO A 35 6.83 0.55 13.06
C PRO A 35 6.33 1.47 14.17
N ASP A 36 6.82 2.71 14.19
CA ASP A 36 6.50 3.69 15.23
C ASP A 36 5.15 4.38 15.02
N ASN A 37 4.45 4.11 13.92
CA ASN A 37 3.13 4.67 13.63
C ASN A 37 2.22 3.64 12.94
N PRO A 38 1.83 2.57 13.67
CA PRO A 38 1.20 1.40 13.07
C PRO A 38 -0.26 1.61 12.67
N THR A 39 -0.90 2.68 13.11
CA THR A 39 -2.30 2.99 12.78
C THR A 39 -2.43 3.99 11.63
N PHE A 40 -1.32 4.54 11.13
CA PHE A 40 -1.33 5.44 9.99
C PHE A 40 -1.40 4.67 8.67
N PHE A 41 -2.46 4.92 7.90
CA PHE A 41 -2.81 4.07 6.76
C PHE A 41 -1.73 4.05 5.68
N TRP A 42 -1.38 5.24 5.19
CA TRP A 42 -0.38 5.41 4.14
C TRP A 42 1.06 5.34 4.64
N GLY A 43 1.28 4.95 5.90
CA GLY A 43 2.59 4.51 6.39
C GLY A 43 2.75 2.99 6.39
N ASN A 44 1.67 2.23 6.18
CA ASN A 44 1.64 0.77 6.26
C ASN A 44 0.77 0.21 5.13
N TYR A 45 1.36 0.08 3.93
CA TYR A 45 0.62 -0.25 2.70
C TYR A 45 1.46 -1.06 1.71
N LEU A 46 0.79 -1.65 0.71
CA LEU A 46 1.45 -2.29 -0.45
C LEU A 46 1.28 -1.42 -1.69
N LEU A 47 2.37 -1.20 -2.44
CA LEU A 47 2.39 -0.46 -3.71
C LEU A 47 2.68 -1.40 -4.87
N TYR A 48 1.68 -1.71 -5.70
CA TYR A 48 1.81 -2.60 -6.84
C TYR A 48 2.34 -1.89 -8.10
N ALA A 49 3.14 -2.59 -8.89
CA ALA A 49 3.65 -2.04 -10.15
C ALA A 49 2.57 -1.90 -11.24
N LYS A 50 1.43 -2.56 -11.08
CA LYS A 50 0.36 -2.63 -12.07
C LYS A 50 -1.01 -2.33 -11.44
N PRO A 51 -1.95 -1.76 -12.19
CA PRO A 51 -3.33 -1.57 -11.72
C PRO A 51 -4.01 -2.90 -11.38
N PRO A 52 -4.96 -2.90 -10.42
CA PRO A 52 -5.69 -4.09 -10.05
C PRO A 52 -6.60 -4.57 -11.19
N GLN A 53 -6.75 -5.88 -11.29
CA GLN A 53 -7.76 -6.57 -12.07
C GLN A 53 -8.91 -7.05 -11.17
N LYS A 54 -10.05 -7.39 -11.77
CA LYS A 54 -11.26 -7.82 -11.04
C LYS A 54 -11.04 -8.92 -9.99
N ALA A 55 -10.08 -9.81 -10.21
CA ALA A 55 -9.81 -10.98 -9.36
C ALA A 55 -8.68 -10.77 -8.34
N ASP A 56 -8.07 -9.58 -8.28
CA ASP A 56 -6.83 -9.39 -7.52
C ASP A 56 -7.05 -9.13 -6.03
N LEU A 57 -8.23 -8.63 -5.62
CA LEU A 57 -8.49 -8.24 -4.24
C LEU A 57 -8.16 -9.35 -3.21
N PRO A 58 -8.61 -10.61 -3.38
CA PRO A 58 -8.28 -11.67 -2.43
C PRO A 58 -6.78 -11.92 -2.31
N ALA A 59 -6.03 -11.85 -3.42
CA ALA A 59 -4.59 -12.02 -3.41
C ALA A 59 -3.90 -10.85 -2.70
N TRP A 60 -4.35 -9.61 -2.96
CA TRP A 60 -3.80 -8.42 -2.33
C TRP A 60 -4.07 -8.40 -0.82
N GLU A 61 -5.24 -8.82 -0.38
CA GLU A 61 -5.57 -8.98 1.04
C GLU A 61 -4.68 -10.03 1.72
N ALA A 62 -4.45 -11.18 1.07
CA ALA A 62 -3.55 -12.21 1.59
C ALA A 62 -2.11 -11.70 1.70
N CYS A 63 -1.62 -10.98 0.69
CA CYS A 63 -0.31 -10.34 0.73
C CYS A 63 -0.22 -9.30 1.87
N PHE A 64 -1.27 -8.50 2.08
CA PHE A 64 -1.29 -7.53 3.17
C PHE A 64 -1.16 -8.20 4.54
N VAL A 65 -1.90 -9.30 4.76
CA VAL A 65 -1.81 -10.07 6.00
C VAL A 65 -0.40 -10.62 6.19
N ALA A 66 0.17 -11.24 5.16
CA ALA A 66 1.49 -11.86 5.23
C ALA A 66 2.63 -10.85 5.46
N GLU A 67 2.54 -9.67 4.83
CA GLU A 67 3.65 -8.72 4.79
C GLU A 67 3.57 -7.63 5.86
N ILE A 68 2.36 -7.22 6.24
CA ILE A 68 2.13 -6.09 7.17
C ILE A 68 1.52 -6.60 8.46
N GLU A 69 0.32 -7.20 8.43
CA GLU A 69 -0.42 -7.56 9.64
C GLU A 69 0.35 -8.60 10.48
N ALA A 70 1.01 -9.58 9.85
CA ALA A 70 1.82 -10.58 10.53
C ALA A 70 3.03 -9.99 11.30
N ARG A 71 3.57 -8.86 10.83
CA ARG A 71 4.69 -8.14 11.47
C ARG A 71 4.19 -7.09 12.45
N GLN A 72 3.01 -6.53 12.17
CA GLN A 72 2.42 -5.40 12.86
C GLN A 72 0.89 -5.54 12.95
N PRO A 73 0.39 -6.35 13.90
CA PRO A 73 -1.04 -6.67 14.00
C PRO A 73 -1.97 -5.46 14.17
N SER A 74 -1.45 -4.33 14.68
CA SER A 74 -2.19 -3.08 14.81
C SER A 74 -2.46 -2.38 13.47
N SER A 75 -1.75 -2.73 12.39
CA SER A 75 -2.04 -2.29 11.02
C SER A 75 -3.04 -3.23 10.36
N ASN A 76 -4.31 -3.16 10.76
CA ASN A 76 -5.39 -3.96 10.18
C ASN A 76 -6.21 -3.19 9.12
N HIS A 77 -5.83 -1.94 8.84
CA HIS A 77 -6.39 -1.13 7.78
C HIS A 77 -5.89 -1.61 6.42
N ARG A 78 -6.77 -2.04 5.52
CA ARG A 78 -6.35 -2.45 4.17
C ARG A 78 -6.01 -1.21 3.33
N ALA A 79 -4.72 -1.01 3.05
CA ALA A 79 -4.22 0.08 2.23
C ALA A 79 -3.39 -0.45 1.06
N PHE A 80 -3.83 -0.12 -0.16
CA PHE A 80 -3.22 -0.55 -1.40
C PHE A 80 -3.06 0.64 -2.34
N GLY A 81 -1.89 0.77 -2.94
CA GLY A 81 -1.62 1.69 -4.03
C GLY A 81 -1.13 0.92 -5.25
N TRP A 82 -1.19 1.55 -6.42
CA TRP A 82 -0.60 1.01 -7.63
C TRP A 82 -0.13 2.11 -8.57
N LEU A 83 0.78 1.76 -9.46
CA LEU A 83 1.22 2.61 -10.55
C LEU A 83 0.32 2.44 -11.77
N GLY A 84 0.21 3.52 -12.56
CA GLY A 84 -0.57 3.53 -13.79
C GLY A 84 -2.02 3.98 -13.60
N PRO A 85 -2.92 3.64 -14.54
CA PRO A 85 -4.31 4.11 -14.50
C PRO A 85 -5.12 3.46 -13.37
N ARG A 86 -6.39 3.87 -13.23
CA ARG A 86 -7.28 3.44 -12.15
C ARG A 86 -7.40 1.91 -11.97
N GLY A 87 -7.37 1.12 -13.04
CA GLY A 87 -7.62 -0.33 -12.97
C GLY A 87 -9.07 -0.68 -12.62
N GLU A 88 -9.34 -1.96 -12.36
CA GLU A 88 -10.64 -2.50 -11.97
C GLU A 88 -10.77 -2.54 -10.44
N VAL A 89 -11.42 -1.53 -9.88
CA VAL A 89 -11.42 -1.25 -8.43
C VAL A 89 -12.75 -1.57 -7.73
N ASP A 90 -13.76 -2.06 -8.45
CA ASP A 90 -15.11 -2.25 -7.91
C ASP A 90 -15.13 -3.16 -6.68
N ALA A 91 -14.37 -4.25 -6.71
CA ALA A 91 -14.22 -5.15 -5.57
C ALA A 91 -13.57 -4.44 -4.36
N PHE A 92 -12.62 -3.53 -4.60
CA PHE A 92 -11.92 -2.78 -3.55
C PHE A 92 -12.85 -1.76 -2.87
N TRP A 93 -13.74 -1.11 -3.62
CA TRP A 93 -14.72 -0.15 -3.08
C TRP A 93 -15.78 -0.81 -2.19
N LEU A 94 -16.22 -2.01 -2.55
CA LEU A 94 -17.20 -2.77 -1.75
C LEU A 94 -16.64 -3.21 -0.40
N ARG A 95 -15.30 -3.25 -0.26
CA ARG A 95 -14.61 -3.68 0.96
C ARG A 95 -14.03 -2.52 1.78
N ALA A 96 -13.62 -1.42 1.14
CA ALA A 96 -12.98 -0.27 1.76
C ALA A 96 -13.99 0.78 2.28
N MET A 97 -14.77 0.45 3.31
CA MET A 97 -15.51 1.45 4.11
C MET A 97 -14.81 1.72 5.45
N ARG A 98 -13.86 2.67 5.44
CA ARG A 98 -13.74 3.73 6.48
C ARG A 98 -12.60 4.69 6.12
N PHE A 99 -12.91 5.72 5.34
CA PHE A 99 -12.25 7.01 5.51
C PHE A 99 -13.20 7.86 6.36
N PRO A 100 -12.77 8.47 7.48
CA PRO A 100 -13.55 9.55 8.06
C PRO A 100 -13.75 10.60 6.98
N LYS A 101 -15.01 10.99 6.75
CA LYS A 101 -15.33 12.19 5.98
C LYS A 101 -14.52 13.34 6.56
N GLN A 102 -13.78 14.05 5.72
CA GLN A 102 -13.47 15.46 6.00
C GLN A 102 -14.79 16.24 5.96
#